data_AF-A0A7S4FM40-F1
#
_entry.id   AF-A0A7S4FM40-F1
#
_cell.length_a   1.000
_cell.length_b   1.000
_cell.length_c   1.000
_cell.angle_alpha   90.00
_cell.angle_beta   90.00
_cell.angle_gamma   90.00
#
_symmetry.space_group_name_H-M   'P 1'
#
loop_
_entity.id
_entity.type
_entity.pdbx_description
1 polymer ?
#
loop_
_entity_poly.entity_id
_entity_poly.type
_entity_poly.pdbx_seq_one_letter_code
_entity_poly.pdbx_strand_id
1 'polypeptide(L)'
;LSVNRIKAQAHKAKPQKHPDGEPSIFCQLMAGLQGQELARVFRRPCTSDSNRWWFTVFEGEGALDCGGPFRDTLTLCAMETMSNALPLFLPSPNNVNNTGPNRDCFVPRSAATSPAARRAYRFFGHLLGGAARTDETLPL
;
A
#
# COMPACT_ATOMS: atom_id res chain seq x y z
N LEU A 1 -12.83 -1.27 6.08
CA LEU A 1 -12.39 -0.26 5.11
C LEU A 1 -13.12 -0.52 3.79
N SER A 2 -13.66 0.54 3.19
CA SER A 2 -14.20 0.48 1.83
C SER A 2 -13.04 0.71 0.84
N VAL A 3 -12.88 -0.16 -0.14
CA VAL A 3 -11.77 -0.11 -1.10
C VAL A 3 -12.30 -0.30 -2.52
N ASN A 4 -11.92 0.58 -3.44
CA ASN A 4 -12.38 0.60 -4.82
C ASN A 4 -11.25 0.22 -5.78
N ARG A 5 -11.23 -1.04 -6.24
CA ARG A 5 -10.19 -1.54 -7.16
C ARG A 5 -10.31 -0.92 -8.56
N ILE A 6 -11.52 -0.60 -9.01
CA ILE A 6 -11.79 0.01 -10.32
C ILE A 6 -11.16 1.43 -10.41
N LYS A 7 -11.32 2.27 -9.37
CA LYS A 7 -10.68 3.59 -9.30
C LYS A 7 -9.15 3.49 -9.27
N ALA A 8 -8.60 2.54 -8.52
CA ALA A 8 -7.16 2.30 -8.45
C ALA A 8 -6.57 1.84 -9.79
N GLN A 9 -7.24 0.91 -10.49
CA GLN A 9 -6.87 0.47 -11.84
C GLN A 9 -6.92 1.63 -12.86
N ALA A 10 -7.97 2.45 -12.81
CA ALA A 10 -8.08 3.64 -13.67
C ALA A 10 -6.97 4.67 -13.40
N HIS A 11 -6.55 4.84 -12.14
CA HIS A 11 -5.39 5.66 -11.78
C HIS A 11 -4.08 5.06 -12.29
N LYS A 12 -3.85 3.75 -12.10
CA LYS A 12 -2.65 3.06 -12.60
C LYS A 12 -2.46 3.21 -14.12
N ALA A 13 -3.56 3.28 -14.88
CA ALA A 13 -3.52 3.53 -16.32
C ALA A 13 -3.19 4.99 -16.70
N LYS A 14 -3.47 5.98 -15.82
CA LYS A 14 -3.28 7.41 -16.06
C LYS A 14 -2.79 8.16 -14.80
N PRO A 15 -1.59 7.83 -14.26
CA PRO A 15 -1.15 8.31 -12.95
C PRO A 15 -0.98 9.83 -12.88
N GLN A 16 -0.72 10.49 -14.02
CA GLN A 16 -0.59 11.95 -14.09
C GLN A 16 -1.87 12.71 -13.69
N LYS A 17 -3.05 12.07 -13.71
CA LYS A 17 -4.32 12.71 -13.34
C LYS A 17 -4.39 13.05 -11.85
N HIS A 18 -3.74 12.26 -10.99
CA HIS A 18 -3.69 12.47 -9.54
C HIS A 18 -2.22 12.39 -9.09
N PRO A 19 -1.46 13.50 -9.11
CA PRO A 19 -0.02 13.50 -8.82
C PRO A 19 0.35 12.88 -7.46
N ASP A 20 -0.49 13.05 -6.44
CA ASP A 20 -0.30 12.48 -5.10
C ASP A 20 -0.79 11.01 -4.97
N GLY A 21 -1.34 10.42 -6.04
CA GLY A 21 -1.78 9.03 -6.06
C GLY A 21 -3.08 8.73 -5.32
N GLU A 22 -3.91 9.73 -5.03
CA GLU A 22 -5.14 9.63 -4.21
C GLU A 22 -6.05 8.41 -4.50
N PRO A 23 -6.30 7.99 -5.76
CA PRO A 23 -7.22 6.89 -6.04
C PRO A 23 -6.59 5.50 -5.91
N SER A 24 -5.29 5.39 -5.62
CA SER A 24 -4.59 4.12 -5.40
C SER A 24 -5.13 3.35 -4.19
N ILE A 25 -4.98 2.02 -4.18
CA ILE A 25 -5.28 1.20 -2.99
C ILE A 25 -4.46 1.68 -1.79
N PHE A 26 -3.18 1.99 -1.98
CA PHE A 26 -2.32 2.56 -0.94
C PHE A 26 -2.94 3.81 -0.28
N CYS A 27 -3.34 4.81 -1.08
CA CYS A 27 -3.90 6.05 -0.56
C CYS A 27 -5.31 5.85 0.02
N GLN A 28 -6.12 4.96 -0.55
CA GLN A 28 -7.43 4.58 0.01
C GLN A 28 -7.29 3.92 1.39
N LEU A 29 -6.31 3.01 1.58
CA LEU A 29 -6.02 2.41 2.88
C LEU A 29 -5.48 3.44 3.88
N MET A 30 -4.55 4.30 3.45
CA MET A 30 -3.99 5.36 4.29
C MET A 30 -5.07 6.34 4.77
N ALA A 31 -5.98 6.74 3.88
CA ALA A 31 -7.10 7.63 4.20
C ALA A 31 -8.15 6.93 5.08
N GLY A 32 -8.47 5.67 4.80
CA GLY A 32 -9.42 4.88 5.60
C GLY A 32 -8.96 4.57 7.03
N LEU A 33 -7.64 4.61 7.27
CA LEU A 33 -7.02 4.48 8.59
C LEU A 33 -6.63 5.84 9.21
N GLN A 34 -6.90 6.95 8.53
CA GLN A 34 -6.61 8.29 9.03
C GLN A 34 -7.44 8.59 10.29
N GLY A 35 -6.81 9.19 11.31
CA GLY A 35 -7.44 9.46 12.60
C GLY A 35 -7.39 8.27 13.58
N GLN A 36 -6.99 7.08 13.15
CA GLN A 36 -6.69 5.97 14.06
C GLN A 36 -5.24 6.04 14.53
N GLU A 37 -4.97 5.53 15.75
CA GLU A 37 -3.59 5.34 16.21
C GLU A 37 -2.97 4.15 15.46
N LEU A 38 -2.33 4.41 14.32
CA LEU A 38 -1.72 3.39 13.46
C LEU A 38 -0.84 2.42 14.26
N ALA A 39 -0.08 2.94 15.23
CA ALA A 39 0.74 2.13 16.12
C ALA A 39 -0.04 1.06 16.91
N ARG A 40 -1.34 1.25 17.18
CA ARG A 40 -2.24 0.21 17.76
C ARG A 40 -2.83 -0.70 16.68
N VAL A 41 -3.31 -0.13 15.57
CA VAL A 41 -3.91 -0.87 14.44
C VAL A 41 -2.96 -1.97 13.95
N PHE A 42 -1.69 -1.63 13.74
CA PHE A 42 -0.68 -2.59 13.30
C PHE A 42 -0.12 -3.45 14.46
N ARG A 43 -0.49 -3.21 15.73
CA ARG A 43 0.00 -3.96 16.91
C ARG A 43 -0.92 -5.06 17.41
N ARG A 44 -2.22 -4.96 17.18
CA ARG A 44 -3.18 -5.96 17.63
C ARG A 44 -4.03 -6.44 16.45
N PRO A 45 -4.17 -7.75 16.24
CA PRO A 45 -5.25 -8.27 15.40
C PRO A 45 -6.60 -7.64 15.73
N CYS A 46 -7.38 -7.30 14.71
CA CYS A 46 -8.72 -6.72 14.85
C CYS A 46 -9.78 -7.76 15.28
N THR A 47 -9.44 -9.05 15.26
CA THR A 47 -10.29 -10.18 15.66
C THR A 47 -9.42 -11.24 16.35
N SER A 48 -9.98 -11.94 17.34
CA SER A 48 -9.26 -12.98 18.12
C SER A 48 -8.60 -14.06 17.26
N ASP A 49 -9.19 -14.36 16.11
CA ASP A 49 -8.92 -15.58 15.34
C ASP A 49 -8.06 -15.33 14.09
N SER A 50 -7.58 -14.09 13.87
CA SER A 50 -6.83 -13.75 12.64
C SER A 50 -5.96 -12.51 12.79
N ASN A 51 -4.72 -12.55 12.28
CA ASN A 51 -3.73 -11.46 12.39
C ASN A 51 -4.01 -10.20 11.52
N ARG A 52 -5.28 -9.99 11.14
CA ARG A 52 -5.75 -8.88 10.30
C ARG A 52 -5.68 -7.55 11.03
N TRP A 53 -5.29 -6.49 10.33
CA TRP A 53 -5.33 -5.11 10.85
C TRP A 53 -6.64 -4.38 10.49
N TRP A 54 -7.32 -4.81 9.42
CA TRP A 54 -8.64 -4.28 9.01
C TRP A 54 -9.49 -5.35 8.34
N PHE A 55 -10.79 -5.10 8.31
CA PHE A 55 -11.77 -5.81 7.46
C PHE A 55 -11.90 -5.07 6.13
N THR A 56 -11.93 -5.78 5.00
CA THR A 56 -12.03 -5.17 3.66
C THR A 56 -13.42 -5.37 3.05
N VAL A 57 -14.00 -4.31 2.47
CA VAL A 57 -15.15 -4.37 1.57
C VAL A 57 -14.74 -3.79 0.22
N PHE A 58 -14.88 -4.56 -0.86
CA PHE A 58 -14.59 -4.07 -2.21
C PHE A 58 -15.83 -3.41 -2.84
N GLU A 59 -15.73 -2.12 -3.16
CA GLU A 59 -16.82 -1.32 -3.71
C GLU A 59 -17.30 -1.85 -5.07
N GLY A 60 -18.54 -2.34 -5.11
CA GLY A 60 -19.18 -2.84 -6.33
C GLY A 60 -18.82 -4.28 -6.71
N GLU A 61 -18.06 -5.00 -5.89
CA GLU A 61 -17.54 -6.34 -6.24
C GLU A 61 -18.21 -7.50 -5.48
N GLY A 62 -19.18 -7.22 -4.59
CA GLY A 62 -19.97 -8.23 -3.87
C GLY A 62 -19.21 -9.12 -2.88
N ALA A 63 -17.88 -9.01 -2.82
CA ALA A 63 -17.02 -9.82 -1.97
C ALA A 63 -17.12 -9.40 -0.49
N LEU A 64 -17.46 -10.37 0.36
CA LEU A 64 -17.43 -10.27 1.83
C LEU A 64 -16.27 -11.12 2.38
N ASP A 65 -15.62 -10.63 3.43
CA ASP A 65 -14.24 -11.00 3.78
C ASP A 65 -14.11 -12.23 4.71
N CYS A 66 -13.77 -13.37 4.11
CA CYS A 66 -13.31 -14.60 4.79
C CYS A 66 -11.77 -14.68 4.96
N GLY A 67 -11.06 -13.54 4.95
CA GLY A 67 -9.61 -13.42 5.14
C GLY A 67 -8.83 -13.12 3.84
N GLY A 68 -9.37 -13.46 2.67
CA GLY A 68 -8.77 -13.17 1.36
C GLY A 68 -8.68 -11.66 1.08
N PRO A 69 -9.81 -10.92 1.07
CA PRO A 69 -9.83 -9.48 0.80
C PRO A 69 -8.86 -8.60 1.62
N PHE A 70 -8.53 -8.96 2.86
CA PHE A 70 -7.45 -8.29 3.60
C PHE A 70 -6.08 -8.47 2.91
N ARG A 71 -5.68 -9.71 2.62
CA ARG A 71 -4.39 -10.04 1.98
C ARG A 71 -4.31 -9.57 0.53
N ASP A 72 -5.43 -9.56 -0.19
CA ASP A 72 -5.55 -8.90 -1.50
C ASP A 72 -5.20 -7.41 -1.41
N THR A 73 -5.72 -6.69 -0.40
CA THR A 73 -5.40 -5.27 -0.23
C THR A 73 -3.94 -5.01 0.10
N LEU A 74 -3.29 -5.87 0.90
CA LEU A 74 -1.84 -5.78 1.14
C LEU A 74 -1.03 -6.04 -0.15
N THR A 75 -1.41 -7.05 -0.92
CA THR A 75 -0.75 -7.41 -2.18
C THR A 75 -0.86 -6.29 -3.20
N LEU A 76 -2.06 -5.73 -3.41
CA LEU A 76 -2.28 -4.61 -4.32
C LEU A 76 -1.54 -3.34 -3.87
N CYS A 77 -1.54 -3.05 -2.57
CA CYS A 77 -0.80 -1.93 -1.98
C CYS A 77 0.71 -2.05 -2.23
N ALA A 78 1.28 -3.25 -2.07
CA ALA A 78 2.68 -3.53 -2.38
C ALA A 78 2.99 -3.36 -3.88
N MET A 79 2.15 -3.93 -4.76
CA MET A 79 2.27 -3.79 -6.22
C MET A 79 2.16 -2.34 -6.72
N GLU A 80 1.37 -1.48 -6.06
CA GLU A 80 1.31 -0.05 -6.37
C GLU A 80 2.57 0.68 -5.89
N THR A 81 3.07 0.33 -4.71
CA THR A 81 4.27 0.92 -4.11
C THR A 81 5.53 0.59 -4.93
N MET A 82 5.63 -0.64 -5.43
CA MET A 82 6.70 -1.10 -6.34
C MET A 82 6.33 -0.86 -7.81
N SER A 83 5.83 0.33 -8.11
CA SER A 83 5.48 0.76 -9.46
C SER A 83 5.50 2.29 -9.61
N ASN A 84 5.31 2.76 -10.85
CA ASN A 84 5.15 4.18 -11.15
C ASN A 84 3.74 4.74 -10.82
N ALA A 85 2.86 3.98 -10.16
CA ALA A 85 1.53 4.43 -9.76
C ALA A 85 1.55 5.45 -8.60
N LEU A 86 2.61 5.45 -7.79
CA LEU A 86 2.80 6.33 -6.65
C LEU A 86 4.09 7.15 -6.78
N PRO A 87 4.10 8.44 -6.42
CA PRO A 87 5.30 9.30 -6.48
C PRO A 87 6.31 9.01 -5.34
N LEU A 88 6.21 7.87 -4.65
CA LEU A 88 6.97 7.56 -3.43
C LEU A 88 8.28 6.82 -3.71
N PHE A 89 8.29 5.92 -4.68
CA PHE A 89 9.48 5.13 -5.00
C PHE A 89 9.91 5.35 -6.46
N LEU A 90 11.10 4.87 -6.75
CA LEU A 90 11.73 4.86 -8.07
C LEU A 90 12.39 3.48 -8.25
N PRO A 91 12.36 2.88 -9.46
CA PRO A 91 13.20 1.73 -9.73
C PRO A 91 14.67 2.08 -9.46
N SER A 92 15.43 1.16 -8.86
CA SER A 92 16.87 1.35 -8.65
C SER A 92 17.61 1.49 -10.00
N PRO A 93 18.83 2.05 -10.05
CA PRO A 93 19.61 2.10 -11.29
C PRO A 93 19.82 0.72 -11.94
N ASN A 94 19.94 -0.33 -11.13
CA ASN A 94 20.10 -1.72 -11.59
C ASN A 94 18.79 -2.27 -12.19
N ASN A 95 17.64 -1.84 -11.67
CA ASN A 95 16.32 -2.15 -12.23
C ASN A 95 16.12 -1.43 -13.57
N VAL A 96 16.34 -0.11 -13.62
CA VAL A 96 16.22 0.70 -14.85
C VAL A 96 17.11 0.17 -15.98
N ASN A 97 18.37 -0.18 -15.68
CA ASN A 97 19.32 -0.66 -16.68
C ASN A 97 19.23 -2.18 -16.92
N ASN A 98 18.48 -2.92 -16.10
CA ASN A 98 18.45 -4.39 -16.08
C ASN A 98 19.86 -5.04 -15.96
N THR A 99 20.71 -4.47 -15.11
CA THR A 99 22.12 -4.88 -14.93
C THR A 99 22.47 -5.22 -13.48
N GLY A 100 23.29 -6.25 -13.26
CA GLY A 100 23.83 -6.60 -11.93
C GLY A 100 22.82 -7.31 -11.01
N PRO A 101 23.01 -7.29 -9.69
CA PRO A 101 22.02 -7.75 -8.70
C PRO A 101 20.90 -6.70 -8.51
N ASN A 102 19.80 -7.08 -7.85
CA ASN A 102 18.73 -6.16 -7.42
C ASN A 102 18.00 -5.43 -8.57
N ARG A 103 17.69 -6.15 -9.66
CA ARG A 103 17.03 -5.62 -10.88
C ARG A 103 15.51 -5.43 -10.75
N ASP A 104 14.96 -5.86 -9.63
CA ASP A 104 13.58 -5.72 -9.19
C ASP A 104 13.43 -4.62 -8.14
N CYS A 105 14.49 -4.32 -7.39
CA CYS A 105 14.47 -3.39 -6.26
C CYS A 105 14.14 -1.94 -6.65
N PHE A 106 13.42 -1.28 -5.76
CA PHE A 106 13.08 0.15 -5.79
C PHE A 106 13.77 0.90 -4.64
N VAL A 107 13.93 2.21 -4.79
CA VAL A 107 14.52 3.12 -3.79
C VAL A 107 13.56 4.29 -3.49
N PRO A 108 13.58 4.86 -2.26
CA PRO A 108 12.77 6.04 -1.94
C PRO A 108 13.10 7.22 -2.85
N ARG A 109 12.06 7.92 -3.34
CA ARG A 109 12.23 9.13 -4.15
C ARG A 109 12.67 10.29 -3.25
N SER A 110 13.93 10.70 -3.37
CA SER A 110 14.52 11.83 -2.63
C SER A 110 13.75 13.14 -2.81
N ALA A 111 13.17 13.38 -3.99
CA ALA A 111 12.34 14.55 -4.29
C ALA A 111 10.94 14.52 -3.63
N ALA A 112 10.49 13.40 -3.08
CA ALA A 112 9.16 13.26 -2.46
C ALA A 112 9.12 13.85 -1.03
N THR A 113 9.41 15.14 -0.91
CA THR A 113 9.59 15.84 0.37
C THR A 113 8.31 16.50 0.90
N SER A 114 7.20 16.45 0.15
CA SER A 114 5.94 17.10 0.49
C SER A 114 5.33 16.56 1.80
N PRO A 115 4.49 17.33 2.52
CA PRO A 115 3.82 16.84 3.72
C PRO A 115 2.96 15.58 3.46
N ALA A 116 2.37 15.46 2.27
CA ALA A 116 1.63 14.27 1.83
C ALA A 116 2.57 13.06 1.67
N ALA A 117 3.67 13.20 0.93
CA ALA A 117 4.66 12.13 0.76
C ALA A 117 5.27 11.69 2.10
N ARG A 118 5.55 12.61 3.03
CA ARG A 118 6.01 12.26 4.39
C ARG A 118 4.96 11.53 5.24
N ARG A 119 3.65 11.75 5.00
CA ARG A 119 2.59 10.93 5.63
C ARG A 119 2.55 9.53 5.00
N ALA A 120 2.63 9.45 3.67
CA ALA A 120 2.68 8.19 2.95
C ALA A 120 3.88 7.32 3.34
N TYR A 121 5.11 7.85 3.39
CA TYR A 121 6.27 7.08 3.87
C TYR A 121 6.12 6.58 5.31
N ARG A 122 5.48 7.36 6.20
CA ARG A 122 5.18 6.90 7.57
C ARG A 122 4.15 5.78 7.58
N PHE A 123 3.10 5.87 6.75
CA PHE A 123 2.14 4.79 6.56
C PHE A 123 2.79 3.52 6.00
N PHE A 124 3.68 3.64 5.02
CA PHE A 124 4.47 2.53 4.50
C PHE A 124 5.38 1.89 5.55
N GLY A 125 6.05 2.70 6.38
CA GLY A 125 6.81 2.22 7.53
C GLY A 125 5.95 1.48 8.57
N HIS A 126 4.69 1.89 8.74
CA HIS A 126 3.73 1.17 9.58
C HIS A 126 3.27 -0.16 8.95
N LEU A 127 3.11 -0.25 7.63
CA LEU A 127 2.85 -1.52 6.93
C LEU A 127 4.01 -2.52 7.11
N LEU A 128 5.25 -2.08 6.84
CA LEU A 128 6.47 -2.87 7.06
C LEU A 128 6.60 -3.35 8.51
N GLY A 129 6.51 -2.41 9.45
CA GLY A 129 6.61 -2.70 10.88
C GLY A 129 5.40 -3.44 11.43
N GLY A 130 4.27 -3.48 10.73
CA GLY A 130 3.14 -4.36 10.96
C GLY A 130 3.50 -5.79 10.56
N ALA A 131 3.80 -5.98 9.28
CA ALA A 131 4.08 -7.27 8.64
C ALA A 131 5.11 -8.09 9.46
N ALA A 132 6.24 -7.46 9.77
CA ALA A 132 7.33 -8.08 10.53
C ALA A 132 6.99 -8.48 11.98
N ARG A 133 5.87 -8.01 12.55
CA ARG A 133 5.44 -8.33 13.93
C ARG A 133 4.23 -9.25 14.00
N THR A 134 3.43 -9.35 12.94
CA THR A 134 2.26 -10.22 12.87
C THR A 134 2.44 -11.40 11.93
N ASP A 135 3.65 -11.60 11.39
CA ASP A 135 3.98 -12.64 10.42
C ASP A 135 3.06 -12.62 9.19
N GLU A 136 2.56 -11.43 8.83
CA GLU A 136 1.75 -11.22 7.63
C GLU A 136 2.67 -10.81 6.47
N THR A 137 2.54 -11.49 5.33
CA THR A 137 3.38 -11.23 4.16
C THR A 137 2.98 -9.92 3.48
N LEU A 138 3.92 -9.00 3.35
CA LEU A 138 3.83 -7.84 2.45
C LEU A 138 4.75 -8.11 1.24
N PRO A 139 4.20 -8.46 0.05
CA PRO A 139 4.99 -8.91 -1.10
C PRO A 139 5.59 -7.72 -1.86
N LEU A 140 6.74 -7.24 -1.36
CA LEU A 140 7.55 -6.14 -1.92
C LEU A 140 8.65 -6.63 -2.86
#